data_AF-A0A0S9MX02-F1
#
_entry.id   AF-A0A0S9MX02-F1
#
_cell.length_a   1.000
_cell.length_b   1.000
_cell.length_c   1.000
_cell.angle_alpha   90.00
_cell.angle_beta   90.00
_cell.angle_gamma   90.00
#
_symmetry.space_group_name_H-M   'P 1'
#
loop_
_entity.id
_entity.type
_entity.pdbx_description
1 polymer ?
#
loop_
_entity_poly.entity_id
_entity_poly.type
_entity_poly.pdbx_seq_one_letter_code
_entity_poly.pdbx_strand_id
1 'polypeptide(L)'
;MKPSRPAGALQRVRAAINGWVRSFSPRDAELYRDRESDSDAGVAVTAKAVMQLDAAWSCVRLISETIATLPLSMHERTGGSRRMASQHPLHFVIHDQPNIDSTAAVFWEAMVAAMLLRGCGRAEKLYVGASLVGLAFLAPDRLVVSRDLAGRRIYSYPRANGTMRDIPAARIWTVPGFTLDGVDGVSVIGYGAKVFGTAIAAEKSAANTFRRGLLPRVYYKLSAFLKPAQREEFKANIAGSIERGEAPILEGGMDAQAVGISPADAQLLQSRGYGVETVCRWFRVPPWMVGHTEKSTSWGSGIEQQMIGFLTFTLGPWLRRIEQAISKDLLTPAERTRYYPKFAVEGLLRADSAGRAAFYGAMVDKGILTRDEIRELEDREPMGGNAAKLTVQSAMTTLDALGTSNDANQARAAIRNLLGFEDNKD
;
A
#
# COMPACT_ATOMS: atom_id res chain seq x y z
N MET A 1 -79.77 14.75 -7.56
CA MET A 1 -78.76 15.09 -8.59
C MET A 1 -77.60 15.83 -7.93
N LYS A 2 -76.51 15.11 -7.66
CA LYS A 2 -75.08 15.52 -7.49
C LYS A 2 -74.40 14.51 -6.55
N PRO A 3 -73.59 13.57 -7.07
CA PRO A 3 -72.70 12.78 -6.25
C PRO A 3 -71.43 13.58 -5.92
N SER A 4 -71.06 13.62 -4.65
CA SER A 4 -69.82 14.21 -4.13
C SER A 4 -68.61 13.35 -4.53
N ARG A 5 -67.65 13.96 -5.22
CA ARG A 5 -66.38 13.32 -5.62
C ARG A 5 -65.50 13.00 -4.39
N PRO A 6 -64.81 11.84 -4.34
CA PRO A 6 -63.99 11.48 -3.19
C PRO A 6 -62.63 12.18 -3.24
N ALA A 7 -62.42 13.16 -2.34
CA ALA A 7 -61.16 13.90 -2.18
C ALA A 7 -59.98 13.04 -1.65
N GLY A 8 -60.22 11.81 -1.20
CA GLY A 8 -59.20 10.95 -0.59
C GLY A 8 -58.25 10.24 -1.57
N ALA A 9 -58.64 10.03 -2.83
CA ALA A 9 -57.84 9.27 -3.79
C ALA A 9 -56.61 10.08 -4.28
N LEU A 10 -56.80 11.38 -4.54
CA LEU A 10 -55.74 12.28 -4.99
C LEU A 10 -54.68 12.54 -3.91
N GLN A 11 -55.05 12.56 -2.63
CA GLN A 11 -54.12 12.71 -1.52
C GLN A 11 -53.25 11.46 -1.31
N ARG A 12 -53.83 10.26 -1.48
CA ARG A 12 -53.08 8.99 -1.41
C ARG A 12 -52.11 8.83 -2.57
N VAL A 13 -52.50 9.25 -3.77
CA VAL A 13 -51.61 9.27 -4.95
C VAL A 13 -50.49 10.30 -4.77
N ARG A 14 -50.76 11.50 -4.24
CA ARG A 14 -49.71 12.49 -3.91
C ARG A 14 -48.74 12.01 -2.83
N ALA A 15 -49.24 11.33 -1.79
CA ALA A 15 -48.39 10.77 -0.74
C ALA A 15 -47.53 9.60 -1.26
N ALA A 16 -48.07 8.77 -2.15
CA ALA A 16 -47.33 7.68 -2.80
C ALA A 16 -46.25 8.22 -3.77
N ILE A 17 -46.55 9.30 -4.51
CA ILE A 17 -45.57 9.96 -5.40
C ILE A 17 -44.47 10.68 -4.58
N ASN A 18 -44.81 11.32 -3.45
CA ASN A 18 -43.82 11.92 -2.55
C ASN A 18 -42.99 10.88 -1.77
N GLY A 19 -43.51 9.66 -1.59
CA GLY A 19 -42.73 8.53 -1.06
C GLY A 19 -41.69 8.01 -2.07
N TRP A 20 -41.96 8.17 -3.38
CA TRP A 20 -41.06 7.77 -4.46
C TRP A 20 -40.04 8.87 -4.82
N VAL A 21 -40.43 10.14 -4.67
CA VAL A 21 -39.54 11.31 -4.83
C VAL A 21 -39.14 11.82 -3.44
N ARG A 22 -38.30 11.06 -2.73
CA ARG A 22 -37.61 11.60 -1.54
C ARG A 22 -36.56 12.61 -2.00
N SER A 23 -36.64 13.84 -1.50
CA SER A 23 -35.56 14.81 -1.59
C SER A 23 -34.42 14.35 -0.68
N PHE A 24 -33.36 13.80 -1.26
CA PHE A 24 -32.17 13.41 -0.51
C PHE A 24 -31.55 14.62 0.17
N SER A 25 -31.40 14.54 1.50
CA SER A 25 -30.63 15.48 2.29
C SER A 25 -29.16 15.03 2.33
N PRO A 26 -28.17 15.95 2.36
CA PRO A 26 -26.76 15.59 2.55
C PRO A 26 -26.45 14.83 3.85
N ARG A 27 -27.43 14.63 4.73
CA ARG A 27 -27.31 13.86 5.98
C ARG A 27 -27.98 12.49 5.93
N ASP A 28 -28.58 12.10 4.81
CA ASP A 28 -29.24 10.80 4.69
C ASP A 28 -28.19 9.69 4.62
N ALA A 29 -28.19 8.81 5.63
CA ALA A 29 -27.27 7.67 5.74
C ALA A 29 -27.31 6.73 4.52
N GLU A 30 -28.44 6.71 3.78
CA GLU A 30 -28.60 5.94 2.54
C GLU A 30 -27.70 6.42 1.40
N LEU A 31 -27.35 7.71 1.35
CA LEU A 31 -26.40 8.24 0.36
C LEU A 31 -24.96 7.78 0.62
N TYR A 32 -24.67 7.37 1.85
CA TYR A 32 -23.37 6.92 2.33
C TYR A 32 -23.31 5.40 2.50
N ARG A 33 -24.38 4.66 2.18
CA ARG A 33 -24.46 3.20 2.31
C ARG A 33 -23.42 2.48 1.44
N ASP A 34 -23.01 3.07 0.32
CA ASP A 34 -21.87 2.59 -0.49
C ASP A 34 -20.49 2.78 0.17
N ARG A 35 -20.41 3.52 1.28
CA ARG A 35 -19.17 3.80 2.02
C ARG A 35 -19.00 2.94 3.28
N GLU A 36 -20.09 2.39 3.78
CA GLU A 36 -20.11 1.41 4.88
C GLU A 36 -20.36 0.04 4.29
N SER A 37 -19.33 -0.80 4.26
CA SER A 37 -19.51 -2.18 3.85
C SER A 37 -20.10 -2.99 5.00
N ASP A 38 -21.16 -3.75 4.70
CA ASP A 38 -21.82 -4.59 5.70
C ASP A 38 -20.86 -5.69 6.17
N SER A 39 -20.84 -5.94 7.48
CA SER A 39 -20.03 -7.01 8.06
C SER A 39 -20.91 -7.97 8.84
N ASP A 40 -20.69 -9.27 8.62
CA ASP A 40 -21.45 -10.34 9.28
C ASP A 40 -21.26 -10.32 10.81
N ALA A 41 -20.22 -9.64 11.31
CA ALA A 41 -19.95 -9.43 12.73
C ALA A 41 -20.74 -8.25 13.34
N GLY A 42 -21.55 -7.54 12.56
CA GLY A 42 -22.38 -6.41 13.01
C GLY A 42 -21.59 -5.14 13.35
N VAL A 43 -20.34 -5.03 12.88
CA VAL A 43 -19.49 -3.86 13.10
C VAL A 43 -19.37 -3.05 11.80
N ALA A 44 -19.56 -1.73 11.88
CA ALA A 44 -19.36 -0.86 10.71
C ALA A 44 -17.88 -0.88 10.27
N VAL A 45 -17.64 -1.24 9.01
CA VAL A 45 -16.31 -1.27 8.40
C VAL A 45 -16.12 -0.01 7.55
N THR A 46 -15.37 0.94 8.11
CA THR A 46 -15.00 2.19 7.43
C THR A 46 -13.50 2.22 7.20
N ALA A 47 -13.01 3.07 6.30
CA ALA A 47 -11.56 3.26 6.09
C ALA A 47 -10.85 3.62 7.39
N LYS A 48 -11.45 4.48 8.21
CA LYS A 48 -10.92 4.85 9.52
C LYS A 48 -10.86 3.65 10.46
N ALA A 49 -11.91 2.84 10.53
CA ALA A 49 -11.94 1.66 11.38
C ALA A 49 -10.91 0.60 10.95
N VAL A 50 -10.73 0.39 9.63
CA VAL A 50 -9.69 -0.51 9.11
C VAL A 50 -8.30 0.01 9.44
N MET A 51 -8.03 1.30 9.25
CA MET A 51 -6.74 1.92 9.59
C MET A 51 -6.47 1.96 11.11
N GLN A 52 -7.47 1.71 11.96
CA GLN A 52 -7.27 1.54 13.40
C GLN A 52 -6.79 0.13 13.78
N LEU A 53 -6.82 -0.83 12.85
CA LEU A 53 -6.12 -2.11 13.03
C LEU A 53 -4.63 -1.89 12.77
N ASP A 54 -3.81 -2.25 13.74
CA ASP A 54 -2.35 -2.16 13.70
C ASP A 54 -1.72 -2.85 12.48
N ALA A 55 -2.21 -4.05 12.14
CA ALA A 55 -1.75 -4.81 10.98
C ALA A 55 -2.07 -4.09 9.66
N ALA A 56 -3.27 -3.51 9.54
CA ALA A 56 -3.68 -2.79 8.33
C ALA A 56 -2.94 -1.46 8.20
N TRP A 57 -2.80 -0.72 9.31
CA TRP A 57 -1.99 0.49 9.38
C TRP A 57 -0.56 0.24 8.91
N SER A 58 0.08 -0.78 9.49
CA SER A 58 1.47 -1.13 9.18
C SER A 58 1.63 -1.58 7.73
N CYS A 59 0.71 -2.39 7.19
CA CYS A 59 0.76 -2.83 5.79
C CYS A 59 0.62 -1.67 4.80
N VAL A 60 -0.39 -0.81 4.99
CA VAL A 60 -0.65 0.32 4.09
C VAL A 60 0.52 1.28 4.12
N ARG A 61 0.98 1.64 5.33
CA ARG A 61 2.10 2.56 5.54
C ARG A 61 3.40 2.01 4.95
N LEU A 62 3.71 0.74 5.19
CA LEU A 62 4.91 0.10 4.62
C LEU A 62 4.92 0.19 3.10
N ILE A 63 3.82 -0.15 2.42
CA ILE A 63 3.75 -0.09 0.95
C ILE A 63 3.79 1.36 0.47
N SER A 64 3.00 2.26 1.05
CA SER A 64 2.89 3.64 0.59
C SER A 64 4.18 4.43 0.80
N GLU A 65 4.80 4.32 1.99
CA GLU A 65 6.06 4.99 2.30
C GLU A 65 7.21 4.40 1.46
N THR A 66 7.28 3.07 1.30
CA THR A 66 8.36 2.48 0.48
C THR A 66 8.27 2.89 -0.98
N ILE A 67 7.06 3.05 -1.54
CA ILE A 67 6.91 3.57 -2.92
C ILE A 67 7.22 5.06 -2.97
N ALA A 68 6.82 5.84 -1.95
CA ALA A 68 7.06 7.27 -1.88
C ALA A 68 8.54 7.66 -1.76
N THR A 69 9.38 6.79 -1.17
CA THR A 69 10.82 7.01 -1.06
C THR A 69 11.57 6.70 -2.36
N LEU A 70 10.95 6.02 -3.31
CA LEU A 70 11.57 5.70 -4.59
C LEU A 70 11.53 6.93 -5.52
N PRO A 71 12.69 7.42 -6.00
CA PRO A 71 12.73 8.46 -7.00
C PRO A 71 12.01 7.99 -8.27
N LEU A 72 11.07 8.81 -8.74
CA LEU A 72 10.36 8.62 -9.99
C LEU A 72 10.84 9.67 -10.99
N SER A 73 11.64 9.22 -11.96
CA SER A 73 12.25 10.11 -12.94
C SER A 73 11.71 9.85 -14.33
N MET A 74 11.65 10.90 -15.14
CA MET A 74 11.43 10.78 -16.57
C MET A 74 12.74 10.36 -17.24
N HIS A 75 12.66 9.42 -18.18
CA HIS A 75 13.78 8.97 -19.00
C HIS A 75 13.49 9.17 -20.48
N GLU A 76 14.55 9.34 -21.26
CA GLU A 76 14.54 9.44 -22.71
C GLU A 76 15.18 8.20 -23.35
N ARG A 77 14.58 7.73 -24.44
CA ARG A 77 15.14 6.73 -25.35
C ARG A 77 15.87 7.43 -26.49
N THR A 78 17.19 7.50 -26.42
CA THR A 78 18.02 8.13 -27.47
C THR A 78 18.97 7.09 -28.05
N GLY A 79 18.70 6.62 -29.29
CA GLY A 79 19.64 5.81 -30.06
C GLY A 79 20.16 4.54 -29.38
N GLY A 80 19.36 3.88 -28.54
CA GLY A 80 19.75 2.68 -27.77
C GLY A 80 20.26 2.97 -26.35
N SER A 81 20.59 4.22 -26.03
CA SER A 81 20.92 4.66 -24.68
C SER A 81 19.67 5.16 -23.94
N ARG A 82 19.63 4.93 -22.62
CA ARG A 82 18.57 5.41 -21.72
C ARG A 82 19.19 6.50 -20.85
N ARG A 83 18.70 7.73 -20.94
CA ARG A 83 19.18 8.85 -20.14
C ARG A 83 18.06 9.47 -19.35
N MET A 84 18.37 10.08 -18.21
CA MET A 84 17.39 10.85 -17.44
C MET A 84 17.01 12.11 -18.21
N ALA A 85 15.71 12.37 -18.33
CA ALA A 85 15.12 13.51 -19.03
C ALA A 85 14.72 14.60 -18.02
N SER A 86 15.72 15.18 -17.34
CA SER A 86 15.51 16.22 -16.32
C SER A 86 14.88 17.50 -16.88
N GLN A 87 15.08 17.77 -18.18
CA GLN A 87 14.53 18.94 -18.87
C GLN A 87 13.03 18.81 -19.21
N HIS A 88 12.44 17.63 -19.05
CA HIS A 88 11.03 17.42 -19.38
C HIS A 88 10.13 18.08 -18.32
N PRO A 89 9.10 18.89 -18.67
CA PRO A 89 8.27 19.58 -17.68
C PRO A 89 7.61 18.65 -16.64
N LEU A 90 7.18 17.46 -17.08
CA LEU A 90 6.63 16.45 -16.17
C LEU A 90 7.62 15.91 -15.15
N HIS A 91 8.94 15.98 -15.40
CA HIS A 91 9.95 15.50 -14.45
C HIS A 91 9.78 16.21 -13.11
N PHE A 92 9.78 17.54 -13.13
CA PHE A 92 9.59 18.35 -11.92
C PHE A 92 8.28 18.03 -11.19
N VAL A 93 7.19 17.84 -11.94
CA VAL A 93 5.86 17.54 -11.39
C VAL A 93 5.82 16.18 -10.68
N ILE A 94 6.44 15.13 -11.23
CA ILE A 94 6.35 13.78 -10.65
C ILE A 94 7.47 13.49 -9.64
N HIS A 95 8.63 14.15 -9.78
CA HIS A 95 9.84 13.90 -8.99
C HIS A 95 9.94 14.81 -7.76
N ASP A 96 9.69 16.11 -7.90
CA ASP A 96 9.99 17.10 -6.85
C ASP A 96 8.70 17.59 -6.18
N GLN A 97 7.82 18.21 -6.97
CA GLN A 97 6.70 18.97 -6.47
C GLN A 97 5.46 18.85 -7.38
N PRO A 98 4.55 17.92 -7.09
CA PRO A 98 3.31 17.76 -7.85
C PRO A 98 2.36 18.95 -7.73
N ASN A 99 2.35 19.61 -6.58
CA ASN A 99 1.54 20.80 -6.33
C ASN A 99 2.20 21.69 -5.27
N ILE A 100 1.65 22.89 -5.06
CA ILE A 100 2.21 23.86 -4.12
C ILE A 100 2.22 23.38 -2.66
N ASP A 101 1.29 22.51 -2.29
CA ASP A 101 1.04 22.12 -0.89
C ASP A 101 1.83 20.87 -0.46
N SER A 102 2.31 20.05 -1.40
CA SER A 102 2.90 18.73 -1.12
C SER A 102 4.14 18.45 -1.95
N THR A 103 5.11 17.78 -1.34
CA THR A 103 6.26 17.17 -2.03
C THR A 103 5.84 15.89 -2.75
N ALA A 104 6.66 15.42 -3.69
CA ALA A 104 6.39 14.17 -4.41
C ALA A 104 6.19 12.97 -3.48
N ALA A 105 7.00 12.84 -2.42
CA ALA A 105 6.86 11.75 -1.46
C ALA A 105 5.48 11.72 -0.81
N VAL A 106 5.00 12.85 -0.28
CA VAL A 106 3.67 12.95 0.36
C VAL A 106 2.55 12.67 -0.64
N PHE A 107 2.69 13.15 -1.87
CA PHE A 107 1.70 12.91 -2.93
C PHE A 107 1.62 11.43 -3.31
N TRP A 108 2.76 10.77 -3.55
CA TRP A 108 2.80 9.35 -3.92
C TRP A 108 2.33 8.46 -2.77
N GLU A 109 2.68 8.80 -1.54
CA GLU A 109 2.18 8.11 -0.34
C GLU A 109 0.65 8.14 -0.29
N ALA A 110 0.05 9.33 -0.43
CA ALA A 110 -1.40 9.50 -0.44
C ALA A 110 -2.07 8.80 -1.64
N MET A 111 -1.44 8.85 -2.81
CA MET A 111 -1.92 8.18 -4.03
C MET A 111 -1.97 6.67 -3.85
N VAL A 112 -0.88 6.07 -3.38
CA VAL A 112 -0.78 4.62 -3.15
C VAL A 112 -1.72 4.18 -2.04
N ALA A 113 -1.82 4.94 -0.94
CA ALA A 113 -2.77 4.64 0.13
C ALA A 113 -4.22 4.63 -0.38
N ALA A 114 -4.59 5.58 -1.24
CA ALA A 114 -5.91 5.60 -1.89
C ALA A 114 -6.12 4.39 -2.82
N MET A 115 -5.10 4.01 -3.59
CA MET A 115 -5.13 2.81 -4.44
C MET A 115 -5.35 1.53 -3.62
N LEU A 116 -4.66 1.39 -2.48
CA LEU A 116 -4.77 0.23 -1.60
C LEU A 116 -6.13 0.17 -0.92
N LEU A 117 -6.59 1.27 -0.32
CA LEU A 117 -7.79 1.28 0.52
C LEU A 117 -9.08 1.34 -0.31
N ARG A 118 -9.13 2.24 -1.31
CA ARG A 118 -10.32 2.59 -2.08
C ARG A 118 -10.28 2.08 -3.52
N GLY A 119 -9.23 1.37 -3.89
CA GLY A 119 -9.05 0.75 -5.21
C GLY A 119 -8.51 1.68 -6.28
N CYS A 120 -8.64 3.00 -6.14
CA CYS A 120 -8.13 3.96 -7.12
C CYS A 120 -7.49 5.16 -6.44
N GLY A 121 -6.32 5.54 -6.94
CA GLY A 121 -5.71 6.85 -6.69
C GLY A 121 -6.17 7.83 -7.77
N ARG A 122 -6.60 9.03 -7.37
CA ARG A 122 -7.07 10.06 -8.30
C ARG A 122 -6.44 11.40 -8.02
N ALA A 123 -6.08 12.11 -9.08
CA ALA A 123 -5.63 13.49 -9.02
C ALA A 123 -6.27 14.34 -10.13
N GLU A 124 -6.43 15.63 -9.86
CA GLU A 124 -6.76 16.62 -10.88
C GLU A 124 -5.48 17.10 -11.58
N LYS A 125 -5.49 17.04 -12.90
CA LYS A 125 -4.47 17.60 -13.78
C LYS A 125 -4.62 19.11 -13.87
N LEU A 126 -3.61 19.83 -13.41
CA LEU A 126 -3.54 21.29 -13.43
C LEU A 126 -2.81 21.75 -14.69
N TYR A 127 -3.43 22.67 -15.43
CA TYR A 127 -2.90 23.17 -16.70
C TYR A 127 -2.73 24.68 -16.67
N VAL A 128 -1.65 25.16 -17.29
CA VAL A 128 -1.48 26.56 -17.72
C VAL A 128 -1.38 26.55 -19.24
N GLY A 129 -2.39 27.07 -19.91
CA GLY A 129 -2.55 26.88 -21.35
C GLY A 129 -2.70 25.40 -21.71
N ALA A 130 -1.82 24.88 -22.55
CA ALA A 130 -1.77 23.47 -22.94
C ALA A 130 -0.80 22.62 -22.09
N SER A 131 0.04 23.26 -21.27
CA SER A 131 1.10 22.58 -20.51
C SER A 131 0.57 22.09 -19.15
N LEU A 132 0.84 20.82 -18.83
CA LEU A 132 0.57 20.28 -17.50
C LEU A 132 1.60 20.84 -16.51
N VAL A 133 1.12 21.54 -15.49
CA VAL A 133 1.98 22.19 -14.48
C VAL A 133 1.92 21.52 -13.11
N GLY A 134 0.96 20.64 -12.88
CA GLY A 134 0.79 20.02 -11.57
C GLY A 134 -0.29 18.96 -11.50
N LEU A 135 -0.31 18.27 -10.36
CA LEU A 135 -1.26 17.23 -9.98
C LEU A 135 -1.77 17.50 -8.56
N ALA A 136 -3.07 17.77 -8.43
CA ALA A 136 -3.71 17.93 -7.14
C ALA A 136 -4.36 16.62 -6.71
N PHE A 137 -3.93 16.04 -5.59
CA PHE A 137 -4.51 14.80 -5.07
C PHE A 137 -5.99 15.01 -4.68
N LEU A 138 -6.84 14.09 -5.13
CA LEU A 138 -8.27 14.11 -4.83
C LEU A 138 -8.56 13.05 -3.77
N ALA A 139 -8.78 13.50 -2.53
CA ALA A 139 -9.11 12.61 -1.43
C ALA A 139 -10.37 11.78 -1.76
N PRO A 140 -10.31 10.43 -1.73
CA PRO A 140 -11.45 9.57 -2.07
C PRO A 140 -12.71 9.84 -1.24
N ASP A 141 -12.53 10.29 0.01
CA ASP A 141 -13.64 10.58 0.92
C ASP A 141 -14.36 11.91 0.60
N ARG A 142 -13.73 12.77 -0.20
CA ARG A 142 -14.30 14.05 -0.64
C ARG A 142 -14.79 14.02 -2.09
N LEU A 143 -14.25 13.11 -2.90
CA LEU A 143 -14.63 12.96 -4.30
C LEU A 143 -15.96 12.18 -4.42
N VAL A 144 -16.93 12.80 -5.08
CA VAL A 144 -18.19 12.15 -5.47
C VAL A 144 -18.13 11.85 -6.97
N VAL A 145 -18.33 10.59 -7.33
CA VAL A 145 -18.39 10.17 -8.72
C VAL A 145 -19.81 9.73 -9.02
N SER A 146 -20.53 10.50 -9.83
CA SER A 146 -21.86 10.17 -10.30
C SER A 146 -21.84 9.90 -11.81
N ARG A 147 -22.94 9.39 -12.36
CA ARG A 147 -23.11 9.26 -13.81
C ARG A 147 -24.30 10.09 -14.26
N ASP A 148 -24.16 10.75 -15.40
CA ASP A 148 -25.27 11.43 -16.05
C ASP A 148 -26.22 10.42 -16.73
N LEU A 149 -27.34 10.93 -17.28
CA LEU A 149 -28.31 10.14 -18.02
C LEU A 149 -27.73 9.48 -19.29
N ALA A 150 -26.61 9.98 -19.79
CA ALA A 150 -25.86 9.42 -20.91
C ALA A 150 -24.76 8.43 -20.47
N GLY A 151 -24.66 8.14 -19.17
CA GLY A 151 -23.68 7.22 -18.59
C GLY A 151 -22.27 7.79 -18.40
N ARG A 152 -22.04 9.08 -18.69
CA ARG A 152 -20.75 9.77 -18.53
C ARG A 152 -20.50 10.07 -17.05
N ARG A 153 -19.26 9.89 -16.61
CA ARG A 153 -18.85 10.13 -15.22
C ARG A 153 -18.76 11.64 -14.97
N ILE A 154 -19.44 12.09 -13.93
CA ILE A 154 -19.33 13.43 -13.36
C ILE A 154 -18.54 13.31 -12.06
N TYR A 155 -17.52 14.14 -11.92
CA TYR A 155 -16.66 14.19 -10.75
C TYR A 155 -16.92 15.49 -10.01
N SER A 156 -17.47 15.40 -8.80
CA SER A 156 -17.73 16.58 -7.97
C SER A 156 -16.83 16.54 -6.73
N TYR A 157 -16.13 17.65 -6.48
CA TYR A 157 -15.19 17.78 -5.38
C TYR A 157 -15.44 19.08 -4.61
N PRO A 158 -15.46 19.05 -3.26
CA PRO A 158 -15.68 20.26 -2.47
C PRO A 158 -14.48 21.20 -2.55
N ARG A 159 -14.75 22.47 -2.79
CA ARG A 159 -13.78 23.56 -2.61
C ARG A 159 -13.51 23.78 -1.12
N ALA A 160 -12.46 24.54 -0.81
CA ALA A 160 -12.13 24.92 0.58
C ALA A 160 -13.29 25.61 1.32
N ASN A 161 -14.17 26.31 0.60
CA ASN A 161 -15.37 26.96 1.14
C ASN A 161 -16.60 26.02 1.28
N GLY A 162 -16.45 24.72 1.03
CA GLY A 162 -17.53 23.73 1.12
C GLY A 162 -18.46 23.65 -0.09
N THR A 163 -18.32 24.52 -1.09
CA THR A 163 -19.13 24.43 -2.32
C THR A 163 -18.62 23.31 -3.21
N MET A 164 -19.53 22.47 -3.70
CA MET A 164 -19.20 21.41 -4.65
C MET A 164 -18.85 22.02 -6.01
N ARG A 165 -17.73 21.60 -6.57
CA ARG A 165 -17.27 21.96 -7.90
C ARG A 165 -17.23 20.71 -8.77
N ASP A 166 -17.73 20.82 -9.98
CA ASP A 166 -17.57 19.78 -10.98
C ASP A 166 -16.21 19.89 -11.68
N ILE A 167 -15.54 18.75 -11.82
CA ILE A 167 -14.26 18.60 -12.50
C ILE A 167 -14.51 17.83 -13.80
N PRO A 168 -14.14 18.38 -14.96
CA PRO A 168 -14.24 17.65 -16.22
C PRO A 168 -13.46 16.35 -16.18
N ALA A 169 -14.04 15.26 -16.68
CA ALA A 169 -13.40 13.94 -16.70
C ALA A 169 -12.01 13.96 -17.38
N ALA A 170 -11.82 14.80 -18.39
CA ALA A 170 -10.53 14.98 -19.08
C ALA A 170 -9.41 15.50 -18.17
N ARG A 171 -9.74 16.18 -17.07
CA ARG A 171 -8.79 16.66 -16.05
C ARG A 171 -8.57 15.66 -14.92
N ILE A 172 -9.37 14.61 -14.82
CA ILE A 172 -9.16 13.58 -13.81
C ILE A 172 -8.12 12.59 -14.33
N TRP A 173 -7.04 12.45 -13.59
CA TRP A 173 -6.10 11.35 -13.74
C TRP A 173 -6.43 10.27 -12.72
N THR A 174 -6.62 9.04 -13.19
CA THR A 174 -6.97 7.89 -12.34
C THR A 174 -5.92 6.80 -12.51
N VAL A 175 -5.36 6.37 -11.39
CA VAL A 175 -4.48 5.20 -11.32
C VAL A 175 -5.27 4.07 -10.64
N PRO A 176 -5.76 3.07 -11.41
CA PRO A 176 -6.47 1.95 -10.83
C PRO A 176 -5.50 0.97 -10.16
N GLY A 177 -5.90 0.48 -8.99
CA GLY A 177 -5.25 -0.63 -8.30
C GLY A 177 -5.62 -1.97 -8.91
N PHE A 178 -5.75 -3.01 -8.07
CA PHE A 178 -6.27 -4.31 -8.51
C PHE A 178 -7.69 -4.15 -9.02
N THR A 179 -8.00 -4.64 -10.22
CA THR A 179 -9.29 -4.44 -10.90
C THR A 179 -9.84 -5.76 -11.40
N LEU A 180 -11.17 -5.91 -11.40
CA LEU A 180 -11.89 -7.07 -11.95
C LEU A 180 -12.61 -6.73 -13.27
N ASP A 181 -12.91 -5.46 -13.49
CA ASP A 181 -13.64 -4.95 -14.66
C ASP A 181 -12.71 -4.30 -15.71
N GLY A 182 -11.44 -4.10 -15.37
CA GLY A 182 -10.44 -3.45 -16.21
C GLY A 182 -10.54 -1.92 -16.24
N VAL A 183 -11.44 -1.32 -15.46
CA VAL A 183 -11.70 0.13 -15.49
C VAL A 183 -11.37 0.77 -14.14
N ASP A 184 -12.04 0.35 -13.06
CA ASP A 184 -11.77 0.85 -11.72
C ASP A 184 -11.16 -0.26 -10.87
N GLY A 185 -10.25 0.12 -9.97
CA GLY A 185 -9.75 -0.81 -8.98
C GLY A 185 -10.79 -1.07 -7.89
N VAL A 186 -10.76 -2.28 -7.34
CA VAL A 186 -11.63 -2.71 -6.26
C VAL A 186 -11.14 -2.15 -4.92
N SER A 187 -12.07 -1.70 -4.08
CA SER A 187 -11.73 -1.28 -2.72
C SER A 187 -11.45 -2.51 -1.85
N VAL A 188 -10.23 -2.60 -1.31
CA VAL A 188 -9.85 -3.65 -0.37
C VAL A 188 -10.73 -3.58 0.89
N ILE A 189 -11.06 -2.39 1.38
CA ILE A 189 -11.97 -2.21 2.52
C ILE A 189 -13.37 -2.78 2.21
N GLY A 190 -13.87 -2.52 1.01
CA GLY A 190 -15.18 -3.00 0.57
C GLY A 190 -15.22 -4.53 0.43
N TYR A 191 -14.25 -5.11 -0.29
CA TYR A 191 -14.19 -6.56 -0.52
C TYR A 191 -13.78 -7.36 0.74
N GLY A 192 -12.89 -6.81 1.54
CA GLY A 192 -12.40 -7.42 2.78
C GLY A 192 -13.27 -7.12 3.99
N ALA A 193 -14.43 -6.48 3.83
CA ALA A 193 -15.27 -6.01 4.92
C ALA A 193 -15.58 -7.08 5.97
N LYS A 194 -15.90 -8.29 5.53
CA LYS A 194 -16.19 -9.41 6.44
C LYS A 194 -14.96 -9.79 7.28
N VAL A 195 -13.78 -9.81 6.66
CA VAL A 195 -12.52 -10.16 7.33
C VAL A 195 -12.11 -9.07 8.32
N PHE A 196 -12.11 -7.81 7.87
CA PHE A 196 -11.79 -6.68 8.73
C PHE A 196 -12.81 -6.52 9.86
N GLY A 197 -14.09 -6.76 9.58
CA GLY A 197 -15.17 -6.75 10.57
C GLY A 197 -14.93 -7.77 11.68
N THR A 198 -14.53 -9.00 11.34
CA THR A 198 -14.17 -10.03 12.32
C THR A 198 -12.95 -9.63 13.16
N ALA A 199 -11.91 -9.07 12.54
CA ALA A 199 -10.74 -8.58 13.27
C ALA A 199 -11.09 -7.45 14.24
N ILE A 200 -11.89 -6.48 13.80
CA ILE A 200 -12.37 -5.37 14.65
C ILE A 200 -13.26 -5.90 15.78
N ALA A 201 -14.13 -6.88 15.49
CA ALA A 201 -14.99 -7.50 16.50
C ALA A 201 -14.18 -8.25 17.57
N ALA A 202 -13.12 -8.96 17.17
CA ALA A 202 -12.21 -9.62 18.09
C ALA A 202 -11.51 -8.60 19.02
N GLU A 203 -11.00 -7.51 18.47
CA GLU A 203 -10.39 -6.41 19.24
C GLU A 203 -11.39 -5.76 20.20
N LYS A 204 -12.62 -5.47 19.74
CA LYS A 204 -13.70 -4.93 20.59
C LYS A 204 -14.10 -5.90 21.69
N SER A 205 -14.13 -7.19 21.41
CA SER A 205 -14.44 -8.23 22.41
C SER A 205 -13.37 -8.24 23.50
N ALA A 206 -12.09 -8.27 23.11
CA ALA A 206 -10.97 -8.18 24.03
C ALA A 206 -11.01 -6.89 24.87
N ALA A 207 -11.20 -5.74 24.24
CA ALA A 207 -11.29 -4.45 24.92
C ALA A 207 -12.46 -4.40 25.91
N ASN A 208 -13.62 -4.97 25.56
CA ASN A 208 -14.76 -5.05 26.48
C ASN A 208 -14.51 -5.98 27.67
N THR A 209 -13.80 -7.09 27.46
CA THR A 209 -13.38 -7.98 28.55
C THR A 209 -12.43 -7.26 29.50
N PHE A 210 -11.44 -6.53 29.00
CA PHE A 210 -10.55 -5.73 29.84
C PHE A 210 -11.28 -4.60 30.56
N ARG A 211 -12.19 -3.89 29.88
CA ARG A 211 -12.96 -2.77 30.46
C ARG A 211 -13.86 -3.21 31.61
N ARG A 212 -14.45 -4.40 31.54
CA ARG A 212 -15.33 -4.95 32.59
C ARG A 212 -14.56 -5.56 33.76
N GLY A 213 -13.24 -5.56 33.70
CA GLY A 213 -12.39 -6.36 34.58
C GLY A 213 -12.43 -7.84 34.19
N LEU A 214 -11.36 -8.57 34.50
CA LEU A 214 -11.28 -10.02 34.29
C LEU A 214 -12.21 -10.83 35.22
N LEU A 215 -13.16 -10.16 35.90
CA LEU A 215 -14.09 -10.82 36.79
C LEU A 215 -14.99 -11.74 35.97
N PRO A 216 -14.94 -13.06 36.20
CA PRO A 216 -15.84 -13.98 35.54
C PRO A 216 -17.28 -13.60 35.92
N ARG A 217 -18.21 -13.71 34.98
CA ARG A 217 -19.63 -13.52 35.33
C ARG A 217 -20.02 -14.66 36.24
N VAL A 218 -20.27 -14.40 37.51
CA VAL A 218 -20.66 -15.44 38.45
C VAL A 218 -22.18 -15.59 38.42
N TYR A 219 -22.67 -16.82 38.35
CA TYR A 219 -24.05 -17.12 38.71
C TYR A 219 -24.07 -17.76 40.09
N TYR A 220 -25.08 -17.38 40.87
CA TYR A 220 -25.28 -17.88 42.22
C TYR A 220 -26.41 -18.90 42.19
N LYS A 221 -26.09 -20.15 42.54
CA LYS A 221 -27.07 -21.22 42.69
C LYS A 221 -27.61 -21.19 44.12
N LEU A 222 -28.91 -21.00 44.24
CA LEU A 222 -29.63 -20.92 45.50
C LEU A 222 -30.35 -22.24 45.78
N SER A 223 -30.21 -22.78 46.99
CA SER A 223 -30.91 -24.01 47.42
C SER A 223 -32.39 -23.76 47.76
N ALA A 224 -32.77 -22.51 48.05
CA ALA A 224 -34.13 -22.08 48.38
C ALA A 224 -34.47 -20.72 47.72
N PHE A 225 -35.77 -20.46 47.51
CA PHE A 225 -36.22 -19.19 46.92
C PHE A 225 -36.11 -18.01 47.91
N LEU A 226 -35.45 -16.93 47.48
CA LEU A 226 -35.33 -15.69 48.25
C LEU A 226 -36.62 -14.86 48.22
N LYS A 227 -36.99 -14.26 49.37
CA LYS A 227 -38.05 -13.24 49.45
C LYS A 227 -37.63 -11.95 48.71
N PRO A 228 -38.57 -11.11 48.25
CA PRO A 228 -38.25 -9.89 47.48
C PRO A 228 -37.27 -8.94 48.19
N ALA A 229 -37.44 -8.72 49.50
CA ALA A 229 -36.56 -7.86 50.29
C ALA A 229 -35.12 -8.42 50.38
N GLN A 230 -34.98 -9.73 50.61
CA GLN A 230 -33.69 -10.42 50.68
C GLN A 230 -32.95 -10.41 49.34
N ARG A 231 -33.68 -10.38 48.22
CA ARG A 231 -33.08 -10.31 46.88
C ARG A 231 -32.40 -8.97 46.61
N GLU A 232 -33.00 -7.87 47.07
CA GLU A 232 -32.41 -6.53 46.88
C GLU A 232 -31.19 -6.33 47.79
N GLU A 233 -31.24 -6.80 49.03
CA GLU A 233 -30.09 -6.79 49.94
C GLU A 233 -28.93 -7.64 49.41
N PHE A 234 -29.22 -8.82 48.84
CA PHE A 234 -28.22 -9.68 48.20
C PHE A 234 -27.54 -9.03 47.00
N LYS A 235 -28.31 -8.37 46.12
CA LYS A 235 -27.73 -7.62 44.99
C LYS A 235 -26.85 -6.46 45.46
N ALA A 236 -27.28 -5.74 46.50
CA ALA A 236 -26.53 -4.62 47.06
C ALA A 236 -25.21 -5.09 47.71
N ASN A 237 -25.22 -6.21 48.42
CA ASN A 237 -24.04 -6.80 49.03
C ASN A 237 -23.02 -7.24 47.95
N ILE A 238 -23.47 -7.98 46.93
CA ILE A 238 -22.60 -8.40 45.81
C ILE A 238 -22.04 -7.20 45.06
N ALA A 239 -22.86 -6.21 44.72
CA ALA A 239 -22.41 -5.01 44.02
C ALA A 239 -21.35 -4.26 44.84
N GLY A 240 -21.58 -4.09 46.15
CA GLY A 240 -20.63 -3.45 47.05
C GLY A 240 -19.31 -4.22 47.19
N SER A 241 -19.34 -5.55 47.29
CA SER A 241 -18.13 -6.37 47.34
C SER A 241 -17.33 -6.32 46.03
N ILE A 242 -18.02 -6.33 44.87
CA ILE A 242 -17.38 -6.20 43.56
C ILE A 242 -16.69 -4.84 43.41
N GLU A 243 -17.34 -3.75 43.82
CA GLU A 243 -16.76 -2.40 43.78
C GLU A 243 -15.53 -2.26 44.68
N ARG A 244 -15.51 -2.96 45.83
CA ARG A 244 -14.38 -2.97 46.76
C ARG A 244 -13.28 -3.99 46.42
N GLY A 245 -13.50 -4.84 45.41
CA GLY A 245 -12.57 -5.94 45.08
C GLY A 245 -12.52 -7.06 46.13
N GLU A 246 -13.53 -7.15 46.98
CA GLU A 246 -13.64 -8.15 48.04
C GLU A 246 -14.42 -9.38 47.55
N ALA A 247 -14.09 -10.55 48.08
CA ALA A 247 -14.86 -11.75 47.82
C ALA A 247 -16.27 -11.62 48.45
N PRO A 248 -17.37 -11.78 47.69
CA PRO A 248 -18.72 -11.71 48.25
C PRO A 248 -18.96 -12.88 49.22
N ILE A 249 -19.59 -12.58 50.35
CA ILE A 249 -19.94 -13.58 51.36
C ILE A 249 -21.17 -14.36 50.86
N LEU A 250 -21.06 -15.70 50.88
CA LEU A 250 -22.13 -16.61 50.46
C LEU A 250 -22.76 -17.25 51.72
N GLU A 251 -24.03 -17.00 51.95
CA GLU A 251 -24.77 -17.53 53.09
C GLU A 251 -25.79 -18.59 52.67
N GLY A 252 -26.15 -19.52 53.55
CA GLY A 252 -27.31 -20.40 53.36
C GLY A 252 -27.21 -21.44 52.23
N GLY A 253 -26.02 -22.04 52.02
CA GLY A 253 -25.85 -23.10 51.01
C GLY A 253 -25.78 -22.59 49.56
N MET A 254 -25.55 -21.29 49.38
CA MET A 254 -25.31 -20.69 48.08
C MET A 254 -23.98 -21.15 47.49
N ASP A 255 -24.01 -21.57 46.23
CA ASP A 255 -22.82 -21.90 45.46
C ASP A 255 -22.62 -20.85 44.35
N ALA A 256 -21.37 -20.41 44.18
CA ALA A 256 -20.98 -19.43 43.19
C ALA A 256 -20.19 -20.11 42.09
N GLN A 257 -20.76 -20.16 40.89
CA GLN A 257 -20.12 -20.77 39.74
C GLN A 257 -19.84 -19.71 38.68
N ALA A 258 -18.65 -19.78 38.08
CA ALA A 258 -18.28 -18.90 36.98
C ALA A 258 -19.07 -19.31 35.72
N VAL A 259 -19.85 -18.37 35.18
CA VAL A 259 -20.40 -18.39 33.82
C VAL A 259 -19.45 -17.65 32.90
N GLY A 260 -19.04 -18.34 31.84
CA GLY A 260 -18.28 -17.74 30.76
C GLY A 260 -17.11 -18.61 30.36
N ILE A 261 -16.68 -18.41 29.12
CA ILE A 261 -15.49 -19.06 28.59
C ILE A 261 -14.30 -18.21 29.05
N SER A 262 -13.28 -18.84 29.64
CA SER A 262 -12.07 -18.08 30.00
C SER A 262 -11.40 -17.53 28.73
N PRO A 263 -10.70 -16.39 28.78
CA PRO A 263 -9.99 -15.87 27.61
C PRO A 263 -8.98 -16.85 27.00
N ALA A 264 -8.41 -17.74 27.82
CA ALA A 264 -7.52 -18.80 27.40
C ALA A 264 -8.28 -19.91 26.63
N ASP A 265 -9.44 -20.33 27.13
CA ASP A 265 -10.29 -21.33 26.48
C ASP A 265 -10.94 -20.79 25.20
N ALA A 266 -11.22 -19.48 25.17
CA ALA A 266 -11.74 -18.78 24.00
C ALA A 266 -10.68 -18.55 22.91
N GLN A 267 -9.41 -18.91 23.15
CA GLN A 267 -8.29 -18.74 22.23
C GLN A 267 -8.23 -17.34 21.59
N LEU A 268 -8.54 -16.31 22.39
CA LEU A 268 -8.65 -14.94 21.89
C LEU A 268 -7.32 -14.43 21.36
N LEU A 269 -6.20 -14.81 22.00
CA LEU A 269 -4.86 -14.43 21.56
C LEU A 269 -4.51 -15.07 20.22
N GLN A 270 -4.76 -16.38 20.03
CA GLN A 270 -4.52 -17.04 18.75
C GLN A 270 -5.40 -16.46 17.63
N SER A 271 -6.66 -16.14 17.94
CA SER A 271 -7.59 -15.52 16.98
C SER A 271 -7.11 -14.14 16.53
N ARG A 272 -6.56 -13.34 17.45
CA ARG A 272 -5.95 -12.03 17.12
C ARG A 272 -4.68 -12.18 16.30
N GLY A 273 -3.82 -13.14 16.63
CA GLY A 273 -2.62 -13.47 15.84
C GLY A 273 -2.97 -13.89 14.40
N TYR A 274 -3.96 -14.78 14.24
CA TYR A 274 -4.46 -15.17 12.90
C TYR A 274 -5.10 -13.99 12.15
N GLY A 275 -5.73 -13.07 12.88
CA GLY A 275 -6.25 -11.81 12.34
C GLY A 275 -5.16 -10.99 11.64
N VAL A 276 -3.98 -10.86 12.25
CA VAL A 276 -2.82 -10.15 11.68
C VAL A 276 -2.40 -10.79 10.35
N GLU A 277 -2.22 -12.12 10.32
CA GLU A 277 -1.84 -12.83 9.08
C GLU A 277 -2.88 -12.63 7.97
N THR A 278 -4.18 -12.66 8.31
CA THR A 278 -5.26 -12.51 7.33
C THR A 278 -5.29 -11.10 6.75
N VAL A 279 -5.08 -10.07 7.58
CA VAL A 279 -4.95 -8.68 7.13
C VAL A 279 -3.74 -8.53 6.21
N CYS A 280 -2.59 -9.10 6.57
CA CYS A 280 -1.38 -9.06 5.75
C CYS A 280 -1.58 -9.67 4.35
N ARG A 281 -2.36 -10.75 4.23
CA ARG A 281 -2.69 -11.39 2.94
C ARG A 281 -3.44 -10.47 2.00
N TRP A 282 -4.34 -9.62 2.50
CA TRP A 282 -5.08 -8.65 1.67
C TRP A 282 -4.14 -7.62 1.01
N PHE A 283 -3.06 -7.23 1.69
CA PHE A 283 -2.09 -6.27 1.19
C PHE A 283 -0.87 -6.94 0.54
N ARG A 284 -0.78 -8.28 0.53
CA ARG A 284 0.37 -9.06 0.07
C ARG A 284 1.67 -8.66 0.80
N VAL A 285 1.57 -8.32 2.08
CA VAL A 285 2.74 -8.00 2.91
C VAL A 285 3.15 -9.24 3.69
N PRO A 286 4.43 -9.64 3.69
CA PRO A 286 4.92 -10.69 4.57
C PRO A 286 4.74 -10.30 6.05
N PRO A 287 4.18 -11.17 6.93
CA PRO A 287 3.89 -10.82 8.32
C PRO A 287 5.11 -10.33 9.14
N TRP A 288 6.32 -10.82 8.83
CA TRP A 288 7.53 -10.40 9.52
C TRP A 288 7.88 -8.92 9.30
N MET A 289 7.47 -8.34 8.16
CA MET A 289 7.71 -6.92 7.85
C MET A 289 6.82 -5.98 8.68
N VAL A 290 5.74 -6.49 9.28
CA VAL A 290 4.87 -5.75 10.21
C VAL A 290 5.10 -6.16 11.67
N GLY A 291 6.23 -6.83 11.96
CA GLY A 291 6.60 -7.23 13.32
C GLY A 291 5.93 -8.51 13.82
N HIS A 292 5.22 -9.26 12.98
CA HIS A 292 4.61 -10.53 13.33
C HIS A 292 5.51 -11.70 12.91
N THR A 293 6.41 -12.13 13.82
CA THR A 293 7.50 -13.08 13.54
C THR A 293 7.32 -14.46 14.16
N GLU A 294 6.20 -14.77 14.81
CA GLU A 294 6.01 -15.99 15.62
C GLU A 294 6.35 -17.31 14.91
N LYS A 295 6.20 -17.38 13.58
CA LYS A 295 6.46 -18.59 12.77
C LYS A 295 7.63 -18.45 11.80
N SER A 296 8.34 -17.32 11.78
CA SER A 296 9.45 -17.10 10.85
C SER A 296 10.79 -17.36 11.54
N THR A 297 11.30 -18.57 11.39
CA THR A 297 12.64 -19.00 11.87
C THR A 297 13.75 -18.75 10.85
N SER A 298 13.55 -17.83 9.89
CA SER A 298 14.56 -17.54 8.86
C SER A 298 15.53 -16.47 9.36
N TRP A 299 16.56 -16.85 10.11
CA TRP A 299 17.75 -16.00 10.29
C TRP A 299 18.69 -16.20 9.07
N GLY A 300 19.09 -15.11 8.39
CA GLY A 300 20.05 -15.14 7.27
C GLY A 300 19.42 -15.03 5.86
N SER A 301 19.92 -15.80 4.90
CA SER A 301 19.60 -15.72 3.45
C SER A 301 18.12 -15.87 3.10
N GLY A 302 17.31 -16.46 3.99
CA GLY A 302 15.86 -16.53 3.85
C GLY A 302 15.16 -15.17 3.92
N ILE A 303 15.70 -14.20 4.66
CA ILE A 303 15.12 -12.83 4.76
C ILE A 303 15.36 -12.07 3.46
N GLU A 304 16.57 -12.14 2.89
CA GLU A 304 16.91 -11.49 1.63
C GLU A 304 16.01 -11.98 0.50
N GLN A 305 15.80 -13.30 0.38
CA GLN A 305 14.88 -13.86 -0.61
C GLN A 305 13.43 -13.44 -0.37
N GLN A 306 13.00 -13.31 0.90
CA GLN A 306 11.67 -12.77 1.23
C GLN A 306 11.54 -11.28 0.89
N MET A 307 12.61 -10.49 1.06
CA MET A 307 12.66 -9.08 0.68
C MET A 307 12.58 -8.92 -0.84
N ILE A 308 13.32 -9.73 -1.60
CA ILE A 308 13.21 -9.80 -3.07
C ILE A 308 11.78 -10.20 -3.48
N GLY A 309 11.17 -11.16 -2.79
CA GLY A 309 9.78 -11.55 -2.99
C GLY A 309 8.81 -10.40 -2.79
N PHE A 310 8.98 -9.60 -1.73
CA PHE A 310 8.17 -8.40 -1.49
C PHE A 310 8.35 -7.33 -2.59
N LEU A 311 9.59 -7.04 -2.99
CA LEU A 311 9.87 -6.10 -4.08
C LEU A 311 9.22 -6.56 -5.39
N THR A 312 9.30 -7.86 -5.69
CA THR A 312 8.87 -8.44 -6.97
C THR A 312 7.36 -8.61 -7.05
N PHE A 313 6.74 -9.21 -6.04
CA PHE A 313 5.32 -9.61 -6.08
C PHE A 313 4.37 -8.59 -5.45
N THR A 314 4.89 -7.72 -4.59
CA THR A 314 4.09 -6.69 -3.92
C THR A 314 4.33 -5.33 -4.55
N LEU A 315 5.55 -4.78 -4.47
CA LEU A 315 5.81 -3.42 -4.97
C LEU A 315 5.81 -3.32 -6.50
N GLY A 316 6.47 -4.25 -7.20
CA GLY A 316 6.64 -4.23 -8.65
C GLY A 316 5.33 -3.98 -9.44
N PRO A 317 4.22 -4.70 -9.14
CA PRO A 317 2.94 -4.44 -9.77
C PRO A 317 2.39 -3.03 -9.54
N TRP A 318 2.59 -2.43 -8.35
CA TRP A 318 2.14 -1.07 -8.06
C TRP A 318 2.96 -0.03 -8.82
N LEU A 319 4.29 -0.16 -8.80
CA LEU A 319 5.21 0.72 -9.51
C LEU A 319 4.88 0.74 -11.01
N ARG A 320 4.73 -0.45 -11.62
CA ARG A 320 4.42 -0.58 -13.05
C ARG A 320 3.06 0.04 -13.41
N ARG A 321 2.05 -0.07 -12.54
CA ARG A 321 0.73 0.56 -12.76
C ARG A 321 0.84 2.07 -12.79
N ILE A 322 1.61 2.64 -11.86
CA ILE A 322 1.84 4.09 -11.80
C ILE A 322 2.61 4.57 -13.04
N GLU A 323 3.71 3.92 -13.40
CA GLU A 323 4.51 4.23 -14.60
C GLU A 323 3.65 4.19 -15.88
N GLN A 324 2.82 3.15 -16.03
CA GLN A 324 1.93 3.02 -17.17
C GLN A 324 0.80 4.05 -17.17
N ALA A 325 0.24 4.38 -16.01
CA ALA A 325 -0.80 5.41 -15.91
C ALA A 325 -0.26 6.81 -16.24
N ILE A 326 0.97 7.13 -15.82
CA ILE A 326 1.65 8.37 -16.21
C ILE A 326 1.87 8.38 -17.72
N SER A 327 2.42 7.29 -18.28
CA SER A 327 2.68 7.19 -19.71
C SER A 327 1.41 7.32 -20.55
N LYS A 328 0.29 6.76 -20.07
CA LYS A 328 -0.98 6.72 -20.78
C LYS A 328 -1.75 8.04 -20.71
N ASP A 329 -1.72 8.75 -19.58
CA ASP A 329 -2.66 9.87 -19.35
C ASP A 329 -1.98 11.23 -19.18
N LEU A 330 -0.67 11.27 -18.89
CA LEU A 330 0.10 12.51 -18.70
C LEU A 330 1.00 12.85 -19.90
N LEU A 331 1.45 11.85 -20.67
CA LEU A 331 2.22 12.06 -21.90
C LEU A 331 1.32 12.09 -23.14
N THR A 332 1.68 12.95 -24.10
CA THR A 332 1.08 12.93 -25.43
C THR A 332 1.49 11.68 -26.23
N PRO A 333 0.70 11.23 -27.22
CA PRO A 333 1.06 10.07 -28.03
C PRO A 333 2.44 10.17 -28.70
N ALA A 334 2.86 11.36 -29.09
CA ALA A 334 4.17 11.60 -29.69
C ALA A 334 5.31 11.46 -28.67
N GLU A 335 5.13 11.99 -27.45
CA GLU A 335 6.13 11.90 -26.39
C GLU A 335 6.35 10.45 -25.92
N ARG A 336 5.32 9.60 -25.90
CA ARG A 336 5.42 8.20 -25.43
C ARG A 336 6.42 7.34 -26.20
N THR A 337 6.74 7.70 -27.43
CA THR A 337 7.75 6.98 -28.24
C THR A 337 9.16 7.25 -27.70
N ARG A 338 9.38 8.43 -27.15
CA ARG A 338 10.69 8.96 -26.75
C ARG A 338 10.88 8.97 -25.23
N TYR A 339 9.86 9.35 -24.47
CA TYR A 339 9.91 9.54 -23.03
C TYR A 339 9.11 8.46 -22.29
N TYR A 340 9.64 8.03 -21.15
CA TYR A 340 8.94 7.13 -20.24
C TYR A 340 9.32 7.39 -18.78
N PRO A 341 8.37 7.32 -17.84
CA PRO A 341 8.63 7.37 -16.41
C PRO A 341 9.21 6.03 -15.93
N LYS A 342 10.13 6.07 -14.97
CA LYS A 342 10.63 4.86 -14.31
C LYS A 342 10.99 5.13 -12.84
N PHE A 343 10.62 4.21 -11.97
CA PHE A 343 11.07 4.20 -10.58
C PHE A 343 12.49 3.63 -10.45
N ALA A 344 13.31 4.27 -9.63
CA ALA A 344 14.65 3.83 -9.30
C ALA A 344 14.64 2.77 -8.16
N VAL A 345 14.21 1.54 -8.49
CA VAL A 345 14.10 0.43 -7.51
C VAL A 345 15.47 -0.03 -6.99
N GLU A 346 16.54 0.22 -7.74
CA GLU A 346 17.92 -0.12 -7.36
C GLU A 346 18.34 0.52 -6.02
N GLY A 347 17.73 1.65 -5.65
CA GLY A 347 17.94 2.28 -4.34
C GLY A 347 17.59 1.37 -3.15
N LEU A 348 16.59 0.49 -3.28
CA LEU A 348 16.21 -0.46 -2.22
C LEU A 348 17.21 -1.61 -2.10
N LEU A 349 17.87 -1.97 -3.21
CA LEU A 349 18.94 -2.97 -3.21
C LEU A 349 20.24 -2.43 -2.61
N ARG A 350 20.41 -1.11 -2.47
CA ARG A 350 21.57 -0.50 -1.79
C ARG A 350 21.68 -0.92 -0.32
N ALA A 351 20.57 -1.33 0.31
CA ALA A 351 20.57 -1.83 1.68
C ALA A 351 21.37 -3.15 1.82
N ASP A 352 21.49 -3.96 0.77
CA ASP A 352 22.31 -5.16 0.73
C ASP A 352 23.63 -4.89 0.00
N SER A 353 24.63 -4.42 0.76
CA SER A 353 25.97 -4.15 0.22
C SER A 353 26.70 -5.42 -0.25
N ALA A 354 26.36 -6.60 0.29
CA ALA A 354 27.02 -7.85 -0.04
C ALA A 354 26.51 -8.41 -1.39
N GLY A 355 25.19 -8.50 -1.58
CA GLY A 355 24.59 -8.90 -2.86
C GLY A 355 24.93 -7.92 -3.98
N ARG A 356 24.98 -6.61 -3.67
CA ARG A 356 25.38 -5.58 -4.64
C ARG A 356 26.84 -5.71 -5.09
N ALA A 357 27.76 -5.96 -4.16
CA ALA A 357 29.17 -6.21 -4.49
C ALA A 357 29.33 -7.48 -5.34
N ALA A 358 28.61 -8.56 -5.01
CA ALA A 358 28.63 -9.80 -5.78
C ALA A 358 28.03 -9.61 -7.19
N PHE A 359 26.94 -8.85 -7.33
CA PHE A 359 26.33 -8.54 -8.61
C PHE A 359 27.26 -7.71 -9.51
N TYR A 360 27.80 -6.61 -8.99
CA TYR A 360 28.73 -5.78 -9.74
C TYR A 360 30.01 -6.52 -10.07
N GLY A 361 30.55 -7.33 -9.14
CA GLY A 361 31.68 -8.22 -9.39
C GLY A 361 31.40 -9.15 -10.58
N ALA A 362 30.29 -9.88 -10.54
CA ALA A 362 29.91 -10.78 -11.63
C ALA A 362 29.69 -10.06 -12.98
N MET A 363 29.17 -8.83 -12.97
CA MET A 363 28.97 -8.03 -14.19
C MET A 363 30.28 -7.51 -14.78
N VAL A 364 31.23 -7.09 -13.93
CA VAL A 364 32.58 -6.69 -14.36
C VAL A 364 33.37 -7.89 -14.84
N ASP A 365 33.32 -9.01 -14.12
CA ASP A 365 34.09 -10.22 -14.45
C ASP A 365 33.67 -10.83 -15.79
N LYS A 366 32.37 -10.74 -16.11
CA LYS A 366 31.79 -11.17 -17.39
C LYS A 366 31.91 -10.14 -18.52
N GLY A 367 32.48 -8.96 -18.24
CA GLY A 367 32.63 -7.89 -19.24
C GLY A 367 31.29 -7.33 -19.74
N ILE A 368 30.26 -7.30 -18.90
CA ILE A 368 28.94 -6.73 -19.24
C ILE A 368 28.89 -5.23 -18.89
N LEU A 369 29.49 -4.84 -17.76
CA LEU A 369 29.59 -3.45 -17.31
C LEU A 369 31.06 -3.04 -17.14
N THR A 370 31.37 -1.82 -17.51
CA THR A 370 32.64 -1.15 -17.18
C THR A 370 32.64 -0.70 -15.72
N ARG A 371 33.84 -0.48 -15.17
CA ARG A 371 33.98 0.02 -13.79
C ARG A 371 33.47 1.46 -13.68
N ASP A 372 33.59 2.25 -14.73
CA ASP A 372 33.06 3.62 -14.79
C ASP A 372 31.53 3.66 -14.87
N GLU A 373 30.89 2.74 -15.59
CA GLU A 373 29.42 2.62 -15.56
C GLU A 373 28.92 2.26 -14.16
N ILE A 374 29.65 1.42 -13.41
CA ILE A 374 29.30 1.14 -12.01
C ILE A 374 29.49 2.38 -11.13
N ARG A 375 30.53 3.19 -11.38
CA ARG A 375 30.72 4.46 -10.66
C ARG A 375 29.56 5.43 -10.95
N GLU A 376 29.12 5.52 -12.19
CA GLU A 376 27.96 6.33 -12.57
C GLU A 376 26.68 5.85 -11.88
N LEU A 377 26.44 4.53 -11.81
CA LEU A 377 25.31 3.94 -11.06
C LEU A 377 25.41 4.15 -9.52
N GLU A 378 26.63 4.38 -9.02
CA GLU A 378 26.93 4.71 -7.63
C GLU A 378 26.96 6.22 -7.35
N ASP A 379 26.50 7.03 -8.31
CA ASP A 379 26.53 8.49 -8.21
C ASP A 379 27.96 9.05 -7.97
N ARG A 380 28.98 8.37 -8.51
CA ARG A 380 30.40 8.75 -8.45
C ARG A 380 30.91 9.16 -9.82
N GLU A 381 31.81 10.14 -9.84
CA GLU A 381 32.45 10.59 -11.07
C GLU A 381 33.28 9.46 -11.72
N PRO A 382 33.21 9.30 -13.05
CA PRO A 382 34.00 8.33 -13.78
C PRO A 382 35.50 8.66 -13.63
N MET A 383 36.32 7.63 -13.42
CA MET A 383 37.76 7.77 -13.23
C MET A 383 38.52 7.79 -14.57
N GLY A 384 37.91 7.25 -15.63
CA GLY A 384 38.48 7.19 -16.97
C GLY A 384 39.60 6.15 -17.11
N GLY A 385 40.23 6.12 -18.29
CA GLY A 385 41.37 5.24 -18.57
C GLY A 385 40.97 3.76 -18.63
N ASN A 386 41.55 2.93 -17.76
CA ASN A 386 41.29 1.49 -17.70
C ASN A 386 39.94 1.14 -17.03
N ALA A 387 39.31 2.11 -16.35
CA ALA A 387 38.00 1.93 -15.75
C ALA A 387 36.85 2.00 -16.79
N ALA A 388 37.08 2.67 -17.92
CA ALA A 388 36.14 2.80 -19.04
C ALA A 388 36.19 1.64 -20.04
N LYS A 389 37.06 0.64 -19.81
CA LYS A 389 37.22 -0.52 -20.70
C LYS A 389 36.59 -1.75 -20.07
N LEU A 390 35.89 -2.54 -20.88
CA LEU A 390 35.40 -3.84 -20.47
C LEU A 390 36.59 -4.77 -20.23
N THR A 391 36.58 -5.44 -19.09
CA THR A 391 37.58 -6.45 -18.72
C THR A 391 36.88 -7.79 -18.56
N VAL A 392 37.56 -8.87 -18.96
CA VAL A 392 37.09 -10.23 -18.69
C VAL A 392 38.19 -11.00 -17.99
N GLN A 393 37.83 -11.82 -17.00
CA GLN A 393 38.79 -12.70 -16.36
C GLN A 393 39.15 -13.83 -17.33
N SER A 394 40.44 -13.97 -17.68
CA SER A 394 40.93 -15.10 -18.48
C SER A 394 41.00 -16.36 -17.62
N ALA A 395 39.86 -16.95 -17.27
CA ALA A 395 39.80 -18.23 -16.56
C ALA A 395 39.86 -19.39 -17.56
N MET A 396 40.90 -20.24 -17.46
CA MET A 396 41.11 -21.48 -18.24
C MET A 396 41.45 -21.30 -19.73
N THR A 397 42.35 -20.37 -20.05
CA THR A 397 43.04 -20.35 -21.36
C THR A 397 44.05 -21.50 -21.42
N THR A 398 44.13 -22.22 -22.55
CA THR A 398 45.18 -23.21 -22.82
C THR A 398 46.55 -22.51 -22.92
N LEU A 399 47.63 -23.19 -22.55
CA LEU A 399 48.98 -22.61 -22.48
C LEU A 399 49.39 -21.86 -23.78
N ASP A 400 48.91 -22.34 -24.92
CA ASP A 400 49.21 -21.80 -26.25
C ASP A 400 48.48 -20.47 -26.57
N ALA A 401 47.36 -20.18 -25.88
CA ALA A 401 46.53 -19.00 -26.15
C ALA A 401 46.74 -17.86 -25.12
N LEU A 402 47.61 -18.05 -24.12
CA LEU A 402 48.04 -17.04 -23.16
C LEU A 402 49.19 -16.20 -23.75
N GLY A 403 49.07 -15.71 -25.00
CA GLY A 403 50.26 -15.22 -25.70
C GLY A 403 50.13 -14.55 -27.07
N THR A 404 48.95 -14.25 -27.60
CA THR A 404 48.83 -13.32 -28.75
C THR A 404 49.18 -11.86 -28.39
N SER A 405 49.85 -11.65 -27.25
CA SER A 405 50.64 -10.47 -26.91
C SER A 405 52.12 -10.59 -27.35
N ASN A 406 52.47 -11.52 -28.24
CA ASN A 406 53.85 -11.71 -28.71
C ASN A 406 54.22 -10.98 -30.01
N ASP A 407 53.28 -10.50 -30.82
CA ASP A 407 53.66 -9.89 -32.11
C ASP A 407 54.46 -8.60 -31.95
N ALA A 408 54.13 -7.77 -30.95
CA ALA A 408 54.88 -6.55 -30.67
C ALA A 408 56.26 -6.82 -30.04
N ASN A 409 56.40 -7.89 -29.26
CA ASN A 409 57.67 -8.26 -28.63
C ASN A 409 58.57 -9.07 -29.59
N GLN A 410 58.01 -9.90 -30.45
CA GLN A 410 58.71 -10.54 -31.56
C GLN A 410 59.14 -9.54 -32.63
N ALA A 411 58.31 -8.55 -32.96
CA ALA A 411 58.71 -7.45 -33.85
C ALA A 411 59.83 -6.60 -33.23
N ARG A 412 59.77 -6.32 -31.92
CA ARG A 412 60.87 -5.63 -31.22
C ARG A 412 62.15 -6.45 -31.16
N ALA A 413 62.07 -7.76 -30.90
CA ALA A 413 63.22 -8.66 -30.89
C ALA A 413 63.84 -8.83 -32.30
N ALA A 414 63.01 -8.92 -33.35
CA ALA A 414 63.46 -8.98 -34.73
C ALA A 414 64.16 -7.68 -35.17
N ILE A 415 63.64 -6.52 -34.77
CA ILE A 415 64.28 -5.22 -35.04
C ILE A 415 65.59 -5.08 -34.25
N ARG A 416 65.67 -5.59 -33.02
CA ARG A 416 66.90 -5.55 -32.20
C ARG A 416 68.02 -6.41 -32.78
N ASN A 417 67.69 -7.60 -33.28
CA ASN A 417 68.63 -8.47 -33.99
C ASN A 417 69.09 -7.87 -35.34
N LEU A 418 68.19 -7.19 -36.07
CA LEU A 418 68.55 -6.48 -37.31
C LEU A 418 69.54 -5.33 -37.04
N LEU A 419 69.48 -4.71 -35.86
CA LEU A 419 70.34 -3.61 -35.44
C LEU A 419 71.66 -4.05 -34.77
N GLY A 420 71.95 -5.35 -34.67
CA GLY A 420 73.26 -5.89 -34.30
C GLY A 420 73.61 -5.85 -32.80
N PHE A 421 72.61 -5.83 -31.91
CA PHE A 421 72.87 -5.98 -30.47
C PHE A 421 72.80 -7.47 -30.08
N GLU A 422 73.96 -8.11 -29.86
CA GLU A 422 74.02 -9.45 -29.26
C GLU A 422 74.12 -9.36 -27.73
N ASP A 423 73.29 -10.13 -27.02
CA ASP A 423 73.32 -10.22 -25.55
C ASP A 423 74.51 -11.08 -25.10
N ASN A 424 75.57 -10.42 -24.61
CA ASN A 424 76.63 -11.10 -23.86
C ASN A 424 76.03 -11.67 -22.57
N LYS A 425 76.07 -13.00 -22.43
CA LYS A 425 75.78 -13.70 -21.18
C LYS A 425 76.99 -13.60 -20.26
N ASP A 426 76.79 -12.94 -19.13
CA ASP A 426 77.29 -13.35 -17.80
C ASP A 426 76.18 -13.08 -16.77
#